data_AF-A0AAD5WS63-F1
#
_entry.id   AF-A0AAD5WS63-F1
#
_cell.length_a   1.000
_cell.length_b   1.000
_cell.length_c   1.000
_cell.angle_alpha   90.00
_cell.angle_beta   90.00
_cell.angle_gamma   90.00
#
_symmetry.space_group_name_H-M   'P 1'
#
loop_
_entity.id
_entity.type
_entity.pdbx_description
1 polymer ?
#
loop_
_entity_poly.entity_id
_entity_poly.type
_entity_poly.pdbx_seq_one_letter_code
_entity_poly.pdbx_strand_id
1 'polypeptide(L)'
;MKESMKDINGKGDFLIRFGQAHESFRLAEIEALARIAGVELEVVSYSPSVKKTSINSSSQTPFTHVRLPSVSSAKQIISRSILAQSVHELWGQGDSLSLLHDDVRKSSSHLFARYEQATFRFSVDSFQGSRTKKEQVDLINGFSFVGFEGPIRMKDPEETFTIFEEWEFDPYRTSSRQEGGKGKKSNAVINRSSSTEPKKLYLGRLISHSSRYLITQFDLKKRAYISTTSMDAELALVTANVSLAAPGKLFYDPFVGTGGFPLAAANFGALVFGSDIDGRALRGTAGWTGGTLKPEERCLRGNFEQYGLKGRLGDVWVADLANSPVRTGRGERWLDGIICDPPYGVREGLRILGHRNPPADPSPQVDENGVEKHKKPDFIPPKRPYSFHLMLHDILQFSFATLVDSGRLSFWMPTANDDDLEIPVPSHPGMHVVSVCTQPFNKWSRRLITYRRRSALEMEGETLRKDFEEYMAQMDEARRKERDVREGGGRQADELNPFRKAYFSTERRRIVEEARETMTPALGKLEFKYPDLAGTALESRGEEKSLYAEVLNYVNYVVLYYLYKIERVVVVMDGGRVAEDESPREDLAAKEDSSLAKLLAEERAVGSLKEK
;
A
#
# COMPACT_ATOMS: atom_id res chain seq x y z
N MET A 1 -44.33 -8.60 7.57
CA MET A 1 -44.71 -7.36 6.87
C MET A 1 -43.60 -6.31 7.02
N LYS A 2 -42.45 -6.50 6.36
CA LYS A 2 -41.34 -5.54 6.37
C LYS A 2 -40.84 -5.37 4.94
N GLU A 3 -41.56 -4.59 4.16
CA GLU A 3 -41.05 -4.03 2.91
C GLU A 3 -41.92 -2.82 2.55
N SER A 4 -41.27 -1.70 2.26
CA SER A 4 -41.69 -0.63 1.35
C SER A 4 -41.27 0.73 1.90
N MET A 5 -40.15 1.25 1.40
CA MET A 5 -40.26 2.44 0.57
C MET A 5 -39.29 2.33 -0.59
N LYS A 6 -39.91 2.03 -1.72
CA LYS A 6 -39.34 2.12 -3.04
C LYS A 6 -39.59 3.55 -3.49
N ASP A 7 -38.55 4.27 -3.92
CA ASP A 7 -38.74 5.40 -4.83
C ASP A 7 -39.53 4.93 -6.05
N ILE A 8 -39.93 5.86 -6.93
CA ILE A 8 -40.58 5.57 -8.22
C ILE A 8 -39.82 4.48 -9.02
N ASN A 9 -38.53 4.24 -8.70
CA ASN A 9 -37.63 3.21 -9.24
C ASN A 9 -37.30 2.01 -8.33
N GLY A 10 -37.86 1.85 -7.13
CA GLY A 10 -37.60 0.64 -6.32
C GLY A 10 -36.47 0.70 -5.28
N LYS A 11 -35.78 1.83 -5.10
CA LYS A 11 -34.59 1.98 -4.24
C LYS A 11 -34.82 2.98 -3.10
N GLY A 12 -34.00 2.92 -2.05
CA GLY A 12 -33.96 3.89 -0.94
C GLY A 12 -32.58 4.53 -0.78
N ASP A 13 -32.52 5.69 -0.15
CA ASP A 13 -31.30 6.48 0.05
C ASP A 13 -30.53 6.09 1.32
N PHE A 14 -29.22 5.93 1.17
CA PHE A 14 -28.30 5.57 2.26
C PHE A 14 -27.05 6.43 2.26
N LEU A 15 -26.52 6.68 3.45
CA LEU A 15 -25.26 7.36 3.68
C LEU A 15 -24.24 6.36 4.24
N ILE A 16 -23.12 6.18 3.55
CA ILE A 16 -21.98 5.40 4.03
C ILE A 16 -20.97 6.36 4.65
N ARG A 17 -20.57 6.09 5.89
CA ARG A 17 -19.54 6.84 6.62
C ARG A 17 -18.24 6.03 6.61
N PHE A 18 -17.19 6.55 5.97
CA PHE A 18 -15.86 5.93 5.87
C PHE A 18 -14.88 6.34 6.95
N GLY A 19 -13.88 5.50 7.21
CA GLY A 19 -12.67 5.91 7.91
C GLY A 19 -11.84 6.91 7.07
N GLN A 20 -10.93 7.64 7.72
CA GLN A 20 -10.14 8.68 7.04
C GLN A 20 -9.00 8.13 6.17
N ALA A 21 -8.65 6.86 6.31
CA ALA A 21 -7.59 6.21 5.53
C ALA A 21 -8.05 5.81 4.12
N HIS A 22 -7.06 5.52 3.26
CA HIS A 22 -7.20 4.81 1.98
C HIS A 22 -8.34 5.28 1.07
N GLU A 23 -8.45 6.60 0.86
CA GLU A 23 -9.59 7.20 0.16
C GLU A 23 -9.83 6.65 -1.26
N SER A 24 -8.75 6.39 -2.00
CA SER A 24 -8.81 5.79 -3.35
C SER A 24 -9.37 4.37 -3.37
N PHE A 25 -9.45 3.69 -2.21
CA PHE A 25 -9.93 2.33 -2.08
C PHE A 25 -11.41 2.24 -1.67
N ARG A 26 -11.99 3.34 -1.16
CA ARG A 26 -13.33 3.34 -0.54
C ARG A 26 -14.42 2.87 -1.49
N LEU A 27 -14.56 3.52 -2.65
CA LEU A 27 -15.57 3.11 -3.63
C LEU A 27 -15.26 1.74 -4.24
N ALA A 28 -13.99 1.47 -4.56
CA ALA A 28 -13.59 0.19 -5.11
C ALA A 28 -13.97 -0.99 -4.19
N GLU A 29 -13.86 -0.81 -2.86
CA GLU A 29 -14.33 -1.80 -1.89
C GLU A 29 -15.85 -1.92 -1.93
N ILE A 30 -16.60 -0.82 -1.82
CA ILE A 30 -18.07 -0.86 -1.76
C ILE A 30 -18.68 -1.45 -3.03
N GLU A 31 -18.17 -1.10 -4.21
CA GLU A 31 -18.60 -1.68 -5.48
C GLU A 31 -18.31 -3.18 -5.56
N ALA A 32 -17.16 -3.62 -5.06
CA ALA A 32 -16.83 -5.04 -4.98
C ALA A 32 -17.78 -5.79 -4.03
N LEU A 33 -18.10 -5.21 -2.88
CA LEU A 33 -19.03 -5.79 -1.90
C LEU A 33 -20.47 -5.86 -2.45
N ALA A 34 -20.93 -4.84 -3.17
CA ALA A 34 -22.21 -4.88 -3.88
C ALA A 34 -22.24 -6.03 -4.90
N ARG A 35 -21.16 -6.22 -5.65
CA ARG A 35 -21.03 -7.34 -6.61
C ARG A 35 -21.02 -8.71 -5.92
N ILE A 36 -20.35 -8.86 -4.78
CA ILE A 36 -20.37 -10.12 -4.00
C ILE A 36 -21.80 -10.40 -3.51
N ALA A 37 -22.51 -9.38 -3.05
CA ALA A 37 -23.87 -9.51 -2.54
C ALA A 37 -24.92 -9.69 -3.65
N GLY A 38 -24.58 -9.47 -4.92
CA GLY A 38 -25.55 -9.44 -6.02
C GLY A 38 -26.53 -8.27 -5.89
N VAL A 39 -26.10 -7.17 -5.30
CA VAL A 39 -26.91 -5.98 -5.02
C VAL A 39 -26.62 -4.90 -6.05
N GLU A 40 -27.68 -4.31 -6.60
CA GLU A 40 -27.55 -3.10 -7.41
C GLU A 40 -27.18 -1.90 -6.54
N LEU A 41 -26.04 -1.27 -6.85
CA LEU A 41 -25.53 -0.09 -6.16
C LEU A 41 -25.52 1.08 -7.13
N GLU A 42 -26.18 2.18 -6.75
CA GLU A 42 -26.09 3.46 -7.44
C GLU A 42 -25.37 4.45 -6.52
N VAL A 43 -24.25 5.01 -6.98
CA VAL A 43 -23.53 6.06 -6.25
C VAL A 43 -24.11 7.41 -6.67
N VAL A 44 -24.87 8.03 -5.79
CA VAL A 44 -25.53 9.33 -6.06
C VAL A 44 -24.52 10.47 -5.92
N SER A 45 -23.69 10.43 -4.87
CA SER A 45 -22.61 11.40 -4.72
C SER A 45 -21.42 10.82 -3.95
N TYR A 46 -20.23 11.11 -4.48
CA TYR A 46 -18.95 10.90 -3.83
C TYR A 46 -17.98 11.99 -4.28
N SER A 47 -17.35 12.68 -3.34
CA SER A 47 -16.36 13.73 -3.64
C SER A 47 -14.99 13.28 -3.17
N PRO A 48 -14.21 12.57 -4.00
CA PRO A 48 -12.85 12.21 -3.62
C PRO A 48 -11.99 13.47 -3.48
N SER A 49 -11.05 13.45 -2.54
CA SER A 49 -9.99 14.45 -2.39
C SER A 49 -9.19 14.52 -3.69
N VAL A 50 -9.45 15.53 -4.51
CA VAL A 50 -8.65 15.78 -5.72
C VAL A 50 -7.26 16.26 -5.29
N LYS A 51 -6.20 15.62 -5.79
CA LYS A 51 -4.85 16.21 -5.80
C LYS A 51 -4.89 17.43 -6.71
N LYS A 52 -5.00 18.64 -6.17
CA LYS A 52 -4.72 19.87 -6.93
C LYS A 52 -3.33 20.40 -6.61
N THR A 53 -2.61 20.68 -7.67
CA THR A 53 -1.36 21.44 -7.80
C THR A 53 -1.52 22.93 -7.44
N SER A 54 -2.50 23.29 -6.62
CA SER A 54 -2.79 24.68 -6.27
C SER A 54 -3.25 24.76 -4.83
N ILE A 55 -2.57 25.62 -4.08
CA ILE A 55 -2.79 25.98 -2.69
C ILE A 55 -4.27 26.37 -2.50
N ASN A 56 -4.94 25.67 -1.58
CA ASN A 56 -6.25 25.95 -0.94
C ASN A 56 -7.49 25.21 -1.50
N SER A 57 -8.05 24.38 -0.60
CA SER A 57 -9.36 23.70 -0.62
C SER A 57 -9.42 22.33 -1.30
N SER A 58 -8.85 21.31 -0.64
CA SER A 58 -9.25 19.91 -0.81
C SER A 58 -10.53 19.63 -0.01
N SER A 59 -11.67 19.45 -0.69
CA SER A 59 -12.91 18.99 -0.05
C SER A 59 -12.85 17.47 0.16
N GLN A 60 -12.10 17.04 1.18
CA GLN A 60 -12.13 15.65 1.63
C GLN A 60 -13.45 15.40 2.34
N THR A 61 -14.27 14.47 1.86
CA THR A 61 -15.47 14.01 2.56
C THR A 61 -15.35 12.55 2.96
N PRO A 62 -15.72 12.17 4.20
CA PRO A 62 -15.78 10.77 4.61
C PRO A 62 -17.14 10.13 4.23
N PHE A 63 -18.01 10.86 3.55
CA PHE A 63 -19.38 10.44 3.27
C PHE A 63 -19.55 10.01 1.82
N THR A 64 -20.45 9.06 1.60
CA THR A 64 -20.92 8.70 0.26
C THR A 64 -22.41 8.47 0.32
N HIS A 65 -23.15 9.13 -0.55
CA HIS A 65 -24.58 8.93 -0.72
C HIS A 65 -24.80 7.90 -1.82
N VAL A 66 -25.50 6.83 -1.47
CA VAL A 66 -25.82 5.72 -2.37
C VAL A 66 -27.30 5.41 -2.35
N ARG A 67 -27.81 4.83 -3.44
CA ARG A 67 -29.14 4.23 -3.50
C ARG A 67 -29.03 2.72 -3.59
N LEU A 68 -29.81 2.04 -2.76
CA LEU A 68 -29.83 0.58 -2.65
C LEU A 68 -31.28 0.06 -2.66
N PRO A 69 -31.53 -1.18 -3.11
CA PRO A 69 -32.88 -1.73 -3.18
C PRO A 69 -33.58 -1.85 -1.82
N SER A 70 -32.83 -2.05 -0.73
CA SER A 70 -33.41 -2.26 0.60
C SER A 70 -32.40 -2.05 1.73
N VAL A 71 -32.93 -1.94 2.97
CA VAL A 71 -32.13 -2.00 4.21
C VAL A 71 -31.35 -3.31 4.33
N SER A 72 -31.91 -4.43 3.84
CA SER A 72 -31.21 -5.72 3.85
C SER A 72 -29.98 -5.69 2.94
N SER A 73 -30.11 -5.08 1.76
CA SER A 73 -29.01 -4.87 0.82
C SER A 73 -27.90 -4.00 1.43
N ALA A 74 -28.26 -2.91 2.12
CA ALA A 74 -27.31 -2.07 2.85
C ALA A 74 -26.56 -2.86 3.93
N LYS A 75 -27.27 -3.69 4.71
CA LYS A 75 -26.64 -4.59 5.70
C LYS A 75 -25.69 -5.60 5.06
N GLN A 76 -26.08 -6.22 3.95
CA GLN A 76 -25.24 -7.18 3.25
C GLN A 76 -23.93 -6.53 2.78
N ILE A 77 -23.99 -5.37 2.13
CA ILE A 77 -22.80 -4.64 1.66
C ILE A 77 -21.91 -4.25 2.85
N ILE A 78 -22.45 -3.58 3.87
CA ILE A 78 -21.62 -3.02 4.95
C ILE A 78 -21.04 -4.10 5.86
N SER A 79 -21.70 -5.25 6.00
CA SER A 79 -21.33 -6.30 6.95
C SER A 79 -19.90 -6.79 6.79
N ARG A 80 -19.31 -6.60 5.61
CA ARG A 80 -17.97 -7.05 5.27
C ARG A 80 -16.98 -5.92 4.94
N SER A 81 -17.44 -4.67 4.92
CA SER A 81 -16.55 -3.54 4.62
C SER A 81 -15.51 -3.35 5.72
N ILE A 82 -14.30 -3.00 5.28
CA ILE A 82 -13.17 -2.65 6.13
C ILE A 82 -12.97 -1.14 6.14
N LEU A 83 -13.19 -0.44 5.03
CA LEU A 83 -12.96 1.01 4.96
C LEU A 83 -14.14 1.83 5.47
N ALA A 84 -15.37 1.32 5.35
CA ALA A 84 -16.53 1.96 5.94
C ALA A 84 -16.57 1.72 7.45
N GLN A 85 -17.11 2.67 8.22
CA GLN A 85 -17.43 2.53 9.63
C GLN A 85 -18.87 2.06 9.84
N SER A 86 -19.81 2.60 9.04
CA SER A 86 -21.24 2.30 9.14
C SER A 86 -22.00 2.74 7.89
N VAL A 87 -23.22 2.20 7.75
CA VAL A 87 -24.21 2.65 6.78
C VAL A 87 -25.48 3.10 7.51
N HIS A 88 -26.08 4.16 7.02
CA HIS A 88 -27.25 4.82 7.59
C HIS A 88 -28.31 4.99 6.52
N GLU A 89 -29.58 4.81 6.87
CA GLU A 89 -30.71 5.22 6.04
C GLU A 89 -30.78 6.76 6.09
N LEU A 90 -30.65 7.41 4.95
CA LEU A 90 -30.54 8.86 4.87
C LEU A 90 -31.93 9.48 4.99
N TRP A 91 -32.13 10.30 6.03
CA TRP A 91 -33.42 10.95 6.28
C TRP A 91 -33.49 12.37 5.72
N GLY A 92 -32.34 13.03 5.59
CA GLY A 92 -32.23 14.31 4.93
C GLY A 92 -30.80 14.85 4.94
N GLN A 93 -30.58 15.87 4.14
CA GLN A 93 -29.31 16.60 4.03
C GLN A 93 -29.54 18.10 3.82
N GLY A 94 -28.55 18.92 4.19
CA GLY A 94 -28.61 20.35 3.93
C GLY A 94 -27.31 21.07 4.25
N ASP A 95 -27.10 22.23 3.62
CA ASP A 95 -25.89 23.05 3.84
C ASP A 95 -26.00 23.95 5.08
N SER A 96 -27.16 23.94 5.75
CA SER A 96 -27.39 24.55 7.05
C SER A 96 -28.38 23.71 7.86
N LEU A 97 -28.44 23.94 9.17
CA LEU A 97 -29.37 23.20 10.04
C LEU A 97 -30.84 23.42 9.64
N SER A 98 -31.20 24.64 9.23
CA SER A 98 -32.56 24.94 8.77
C SER A 98 -32.91 24.14 7.52
N LEU A 99 -32.01 24.13 6.52
CA LEU A 99 -32.24 23.39 5.28
C LEU A 99 -32.30 21.89 5.52
N LEU A 100 -31.49 21.37 6.45
CA LEU A 100 -31.58 19.98 6.88
C LEU A 100 -32.95 19.67 7.51
N HIS A 101 -33.45 20.53 8.40
CA HIS A 101 -34.77 20.34 9.01
C HIS A 101 -35.89 20.32 7.97
N ASP A 102 -35.84 21.24 7.01
CA ASP A 102 -36.84 21.32 5.94
C ASP A 102 -36.80 20.08 5.04
N ASP A 103 -35.61 19.60 4.68
CA ASP A 103 -35.44 18.38 3.91
C ASP A 103 -35.92 17.14 4.69
N VAL A 104 -35.63 17.02 5.99
CA VAL A 104 -36.10 15.90 6.82
C VAL A 104 -37.64 15.88 6.90
N ARG A 105 -38.29 17.04 7.06
CA ARG A 105 -39.77 17.11 7.06
C ARG A 105 -40.35 16.72 5.71
N LYS A 106 -39.73 17.18 4.63
CA LYS A 106 -40.17 16.90 3.27
C LYS A 106 -39.99 15.43 2.89
N SER A 107 -38.81 14.88 3.17
CA SER A 107 -38.34 13.61 2.63
C SER A 107 -38.67 12.43 3.55
N SER A 108 -38.75 12.63 4.88
CA SER A 108 -38.81 11.54 5.87
C SER A 108 -39.94 11.61 6.90
N SER A 109 -40.84 12.60 6.83
CA SER A 109 -41.96 12.73 7.79
C SER A 109 -42.85 11.51 7.88
N HIS A 110 -43.01 10.78 6.79
CA HIS A 110 -43.75 9.52 6.73
C HIS A 110 -43.13 8.40 7.61
N LEU A 111 -41.86 8.52 8.02
CA LEU A 111 -41.18 7.56 8.91
C LEU A 111 -41.37 7.88 10.39
N PHE A 112 -41.81 9.07 10.76
CA PHE A 112 -41.80 9.50 12.16
C PHE A 112 -42.68 8.61 13.04
N ALA A 113 -43.93 8.37 12.62
CA ALA A 113 -44.87 7.49 13.31
C ALA A 113 -44.37 6.04 13.46
N ARG A 114 -43.48 5.60 12.57
CA ARG A 114 -42.92 4.23 12.61
C ARG A 114 -41.96 4.03 13.78
N TYR A 115 -41.27 5.08 14.21
CA TYR A 115 -40.24 5.03 15.26
C TYR A 115 -40.62 5.84 16.49
N GLU A 116 -41.84 6.38 16.54
CA GLU A 116 -42.35 7.26 17.58
C GLU A 116 -42.17 6.70 18.99
N GLN A 117 -42.50 5.42 19.19
CA GLN A 117 -42.44 4.74 20.49
C GLN A 117 -41.15 3.90 20.65
N ALA A 118 -40.27 3.89 19.65
CA ALA A 118 -39.03 3.13 19.71
C ALA A 118 -38.08 3.74 20.75
N THR A 119 -37.33 2.91 21.43
CA THR A 119 -36.25 3.42 22.29
C THR A 119 -35.09 3.90 21.44
N PHE A 120 -34.65 5.13 21.67
CA PHE A 120 -33.74 5.78 20.74
C PHE A 120 -32.57 6.47 21.43
N ARG A 121 -31.55 6.80 20.63
CA ARG A 121 -30.58 7.84 20.97
C ARG A 121 -30.24 8.65 19.75
N PHE A 122 -29.81 9.89 19.99
CA PHE A 122 -29.10 10.67 19.00
C PHE A 122 -27.59 10.61 19.24
N SER A 123 -26.82 10.73 18.17
CA SER A 123 -25.36 10.84 18.17
C SER A 123 -24.95 11.94 17.20
N VAL A 124 -23.81 12.57 17.45
CA VAL A 124 -23.26 13.63 16.58
C VAL A 124 -21.87 13.19 16.12
N ASP A 125 -21.65 13.18 14.81
CA ASP A 125 -20.34 12.91 14.17
C ASP A 125 -19.90 14.17 13.42
N SER A 126 -19.01 14.94 14.06
CA SER A 126 -18.46 16.18 13.51
C SER A 126 -17.12 15.93 12.82
N PHE A 127 -17.14 15.74 11.50
CA PHE A 127 -15.92 15.58 10.70
C PHE A 127 -15.19 16.92 10.50
N GLN A 128 -13.89 16.97 10.79
CA GLN A 128 -13.05 18.19 10.78
C GLN A 128 -13.56 19.31 11.71
N GLY A 129 -14.42 18.96 12.66
CA GLY A 129 -14.97 19.90 13.62
C GLY A 129 -15.09 19.30 15.00
N SER A 130 -15.57 20.11 15.93
CA SER A 130 -15.90 19.66 17.28
C SER A 130 -17.04 20.49 17.84
N ARG A 131 -17.91 19.84 18.61
CA ARG A 131 -18.95 20.48 19.41
C ARG A 131 -18.78 20.10 20.87
N THR A 132 -18.99 21.06 21.75
CA THR A 132 -19.17 20.83 23.19
C THR A 132 -20.42 20.00 23.43
N LYS A 133 -20.53 19.36 24.60
CA LYS A 133 -21.72 18.58 24.96
C LYS A 133 -22.99 19.43 24.93
N LYS A 134 -22.92 20.70 25.36
CA LYS A 134 -24.06 21.62 25.32
C LYS A 134 -24.49 21.88 23.88
N GLU A 135 -23.56 22.22 22.99
CA GLU A 135 -23.85 22.44 21.57
C GLU A 135 -24.41 21.19 20.88
N GLN A 136 -23.96 19.99 21.27
CA GLN A 136 -24.53 18.74 20.76
C GLN A 136 -25.98 18.54 21.22
N VAL A 137 -26.28 18.81 22.50
CA VAL A 137 -27.65 18.73 23.03
C VAL A 137 -28.55 19.76 22.35
N ASP A 138 -28.08 20.99 22.18
CA ASP A 138 -28.84 22.05 21.48
C ASP A 138 -29.12 21.65 20.03
N LEU A 139 -28.13 21.07 19.32
CA LEU A 139 -28.29 20.54 17.97
C LEU A 139 -29.33 19.40 17.91
N ILE A 140 -29.26 18.45 18.86
CA ILE A 140 -30.21 17.33 18.94
C ILE A 140 -31.63 17.82 19.21
N ASN A 141 -31.81 18.76 20.14
CA ASN A 141 -33.12 19.34 20.48
C ASN A 141 -33.74 20.09 19.30
N GLY A 142 -32.93 20.55 18.34
CA GLY A 142 -33.39 21.10 17.06
C GLY A 142 -34.28 20.13 16.26
N PHE A 143 -34.13 18.82 16.47
CA PHE A 143 -34.93 17.77 15.83
C PHE A 143 -36.20 17.41 16.61
N SER A 144 -36.60 18.16 17.64
CA SER A 144 -37.82 17.90 18.43
C SER A 144 -39.11 17.75 17.60
N PHE A 145 -39.14 18.33 16.39
CA PHE A 145 -40.26 18.19 15.46
C PHE A 145 -40.48 16.76 14.92
N VAL A 146 -39.53 15.82 15.10
CA VAL A 146 -39.76 14.41 14.75
C VAL A 146 -40.76 13.73 15.69
N GLY A 147 -40.97 14.30 16.89
CA GLY A 147 -42.04 13.89 17.80
C GLY A 147 -41.87 12.50 18.44
N PHE A 148 -40.65 12.02 18.64
CA PHE A 148 -40.45 10.73 19.31
C PHE A 148 -40.78 10.81 20.80
N GLU A 149 -41.58 9.85 21.28
CA GLU A 149 -42.04 9.72 22.66
C GLU A 149 -41.40 8.53 23.39
N GLY A 150 -40.79 7.60 22.65
CA GLY A 150 -40.11 6.44 23.21
C GLY A 150 -38.94 6.82 24.14
N PRO A 151 -38.57 5.95 25.11
CA PRO A 151 -37.55 6.31 26.08
C PRO A 151 -36.14 6.38 25.48
N ILE A 152 -35.37 7.40 25.87
CA ILE A 152 -33.98 7.60 25.46
C ILE A 152 -33.07 6.56 26.13
N ARG A 153 -32.38 5.73 25.33
CA ARG A 153 -31.43 4.71 25.81
C ARG A 153 -30.03 4.93 25.25
N MET A 154 -29.07 5.25 26.12
CA MET A 154 -27.69 5.52 25.69
C MET A 154 -26.89 4.24 25.33
N LYS A 155 -27.30 3.09 25.89
CA LYS A 155 -26.74 1.77 25.61
C LYS A 155 -27.84 0.91 25.00
N ASP A 156 -27.49 0.18 23.94
CA ASP A 156 -28.36 -0.75 23.21
C ASP A 156 -29.78 -0.21 22.92
N PRO A 157 -29.92 0.99 22.32
CA PRO A 157 -31.22 1.47 21.85
C PRO A 157 -31.71 0.62 20.67
N GLU A 158 -33.02 0.63 20.43
CA GLU A 158 -33.59 0.04 19.20
C GLU A 158 -33.17 0.84 17.97
N GLU A 159 -33.17 2.18 18.07
CA GLU A 159 -32.80 3.06 16.97
C GLU A 159 -31.71 4.06 17.37
N THR A 160 -30.70 4.23 16.52
CA THR A 160 -29.69 5.29 16.67
C THR A 160 -29.80 6.24 15.51
N PHE A 161 -30.08 7.50 15.78
CA PHE A 161 -30.05 8.58 14.81
C PHE A 161 -28.72 9.33 14.93
N THR A 162 -28.06 9.56 13.80
CA THR A 162 -26.78 10.27 13.77
C THR A 162 -26.90 11.53 12.94
N ILE A 163 -26.53 12.64 13.55
CA ILE A 163 -26.37 13.93 12.88
C ILE A 163 -24.91 14.03 12.47
N PHE A 164 -24.67 13.98 11.17
CA PHE A 164 -23.35 14.11 10.59
C PHE A 164 -23.11 15.57 10.23
N GLU A 165 -21.93 16.06 10.54
CA GLU A 165 -21.48 17.38 10.13
C GLU A 165 -20.17 17.27 9.37
N GLU A 166 -20.12 17.94 8.23
CA GLU A 166 -18.90 18.15 7.49
C GLU A 166 -18.48 19.61 7.69
N TRP A 167 -17.32 19.82 8.32
CA TRP A 167 -16.75 21.15 8.50
C TRP A 167 -15.69 21.42 7.43
N GLU A 168 -15.39 22.69 7.19
CA GLU A 168 -14.22 23.07 6.40
C GLU A 168 -12.95 22.82 7.22
N PHE A 169 -11.89 22.35 6.55
CA PHE A 169 -10.61 22.12 7.19
C PHE A 169 -9.97 23.46 7.58
N ASP A 170 -9.87 23.72 8.88
CA ASP A 170 -9.13 24.87 9.43
C ASP A 170 -7.96 24.36 10.30
N PRO A 171 -6.71 24.47 9.82
CA PRO A 171 -5.53 23.98 10.55
C PRO A 171 -5.25 24.77 11.85
N TYR A 172 -5.87 25.94 12.05
CA TYR A 172 -5.68 26.78 13.23
C TYR A 172 -6.83 26.67 14.25
N ARG A 173 -7.86 25.85 13.97
CA ARG A 173 -9.03 25.71 14.85
C ARG A 173 -8.67 25.10 16.21
N THR A 174 -7.62 24.28 16.29
CA THR A 174 -7.19 23.58 17.51
C THR A 174 -6.35 24.42 18.47
N SER A 175 -5.68 25.49 18.01
CA SER A 175 -4.80 26.31 18.86
C SER A 175 -5.53 27.36 19.71
N SER A 176 -6.84 27.52 19.53
CA SER A 176 -7.64 28.57 20.19
C SER A 176 -8.39 28.12 21.46
N ARG A 177 -8.27 26.85 21.89
CA ARG A 177 -9.07 26.30 23.01
C ARG A 177 -8.29 25.89 24.28
N GLN A 178 -7.01 26.27 24.42
CA GLN A 178 -6.30 26.38 25.71
C GLN A 178 -5.75 27.82 25.78
N GLU A 179 -5.95 28.65 26.80
CA GLU A 179 -6.04 28.40 28.24
C GLU A 179 -7.12 29.27 28.90
N GLY A 180 -7.80 28.71 29.91
CA GLY A 180 -8.48 29.49 30.96
C GLY A 180 -7.48 30.17 31.92
N GLY A 181 -6.42 30.76 31.38
CA GLY A 181 -5.41 31.50 32.12
C GLY A 181 -5.67 33.00 31.98
N LYS A 182 -5.78 33.71 33.11
CA LYS A 182 -5.80 35.17 33.17
C LYS A 182 -4.46 35.72 32.65
N GLY A 183 -4.32 35.90 31.34
CA GLY A 183 -3.13 36.41 30.67
C GLY A 183 -3.50 37.42 29.59
N LYS A 184 -2.78 38.53 29.53
CA LYS A 184 -3.09 39.75 28.78
C LYS A 184 -3.19 39.55 27.26
N LYS A 185 -4.17 40.26 26.67
CA LYS A 185 -4.40 40.40 25.23
C LYS A 185 -3.17 41.01 24.53
N SER A 186 -2.64 40.32 23.52
CA SER A 186 -1.92 40.96 22.41
C SER A 186 -2.77 40.83 21.14
N ASN A 187 -3.04 41.98 20.52
CA ASN A 187 -3.79 42.10 19.26
C ASN A 187 -2.89 41.63 18.11
N ALA A 188 -3.06 40.39 17.66
CA ALA A 188 -2.72 40.01 16.30
C ALA A 188 -4.05 39.80 15.55
N VAL A 189 -4.39 40.76 14.69
CA VAL A 189 -5.49 40.66 13.74
C VAL A 189 -5.07 39.65 12.68
N ILE A 190 -5.29 38.37 12.94
CA ILE A 190 -5.27 37.31 11.93
C ILE A 190 -6.70 37.21 11.43
N ASN A 191 -6.92 37.48 10.13
CA ASN A 191 -8.20 37.27 9.44
C ASN A 191 -8.67 35.83 9.66
N ARG A 192 -9.60 35.63 10.60
CA ARG A 192 -10.20 34.33 10.92
C ARG A 192 -11.28 34.01 9.89
N SER A 193 -10.92 33.29 8.84
CA SER A 193 -11.86 32.74 7.85
C SER A 193 -12.35 31.34 8.23
N SER A 194 -12.64 31.05 9.50
CA SER A 194 -13.19 29.76 9.90
C SER A 194 -14.69 29.84 10.12
N SER A 195 -15.43 29.17 9.24
CA SER A 195 -16.90 29.09 9.31
C SER A 195 -17.36 28.66 10.70
N THR A 196 -18.31 29.39 11.27
CA THR A 196 -18.97 29.04 12.54
C THR A 196 -19.99 27.90 12.39
N GLU A 197 -20.32 27.55 11.15
CA GLU A 197 -21.28 26.51 10.81
C GLU A 197 -20.64 25.42 9.93
N PRO A 198 -21.09 24.16 10.03
CA PRO A 198 -20.65 23.11 9.14
C PRO A 198 -21.08 23.41 7.70
N LYS A 199 -20.25 23.06 6.71
CA LYS A 199 -20.56 23.26 5.29
C LYS A 199 -21.65 22.33 4.78
N LYS A 200 -21.85 21.18 5.44
CA LYS A 200 -22.88 20.22 5.10
C LYS A 200 -23.29 19.40 6.31
N LEU A 201 -24.58 19.11 6.41
CA LEU A 201 -25.15 18.26 7.44
C LEU A 201 -26.00 17.14 6.84
N TYR A 202 -26.09 16.04 7.56
CA TYR A 202 -26.97 14.91 7.24
C TYR A 202 -27.63 14.38 8.50
N LEU A 203 -28.87 13.94 8.39
CA LEU A 203 -29.51 13.09 9.40
C LEU A 203 -29.63 11.67 8.84
N GLY A 204 -29.11 10.69 9.56
CA GLY A 204 -29.21 9.28 9.19
C GLY A 204 -29.64 8.39 10.34
N ARG A 205 -30.41 7.34 10.04
CA ARG A 205 -30.72 6.26 10.99
C ARG A 205 -29.75 5.10 10.78
N LEU A 206 -29.03 4.73 11.84
CA LEU A 206 -28.02 3.68 11.79
C LEU A 206 -28.64 2.34 11.38
N ILE A 207 -28.12 1.75 10.30
CA ILE A 207 -28.54 0.43 9.83
C ILE A 207 -27.63 -0.66 10.35
N SER A 208 -26.31 -0.46 10.22
CA SER A 208 -25.30 -1.38 10.74
C SER A 208 -23.91 -0.76 10.74
N HIS A 209 -23.08 -1.23 11.67
CA HIS A 209 -21.63 -1.07 11.62
C HIS A 209 -21.00 -2.09 10.68
N SER A 210 -19.74 -1.84 10.30
CA SER A 210 -18.95 -2.69 9.43
C SER A 210 -18.07 -3.70 10.19
N SER A 211 -17.29 -4.51 9.46
CA SER A 211 -16.36 -5.49 10.03
C SER A 211 -14.96 -4.95 10.29
N ARG A 212 -14.83 -3.65 10.63
CA ARG A 212 -13.55 -3.03 10.99
C ARG A 212 -12.82 -3.70 12.15
N TYR A 213 -13.52 -4.43 13.01
CA TYR A 213 -12.88 -5.22 14.07
C TYR A 213 -11.90 -6.28 13.53
N LEU A 214 -12.05 -6.71 12.27
CA LEU A 214 -11.12 -7.66 11.64
C LEU A 214 -9.71 -7.08 11.51
N ILE A 215 -9.55 -5.76 11.40
CA ILE A 215 -8.24 -5.10 11.35
C ILE A 215 -7.45 -5.42 12.62
N THR A 216 -8.10 -5.34 13.79
CA THR A 216 -7.45 -5.62 15.07
C THR A 216 -7.32 -7.12 15.35
N GLN A 217 -8.18 -7.95 14.76
CA GLN A 217 -8.09 -9.41 14.83
C GLN A 217 -6.86 -9.93 14.07
N PHE A 218 -6.61 -9.43 12.86
CA PHE A 218 -5.53 -9.88 11.98
C PHE A 218 -4.24 -9.05 12.09
N ASP A 219 -4.16 -8.13 13.05
CA ASP A 219 -2.99 -7.30 13.32
C ASP A 219 -1.70 -8.14 13.33
N LEU A 220 -0.71 -7.72 12.53
CA LEU A 220 0.57 -8.41 12.39
C LEU A 220 1.29 -8.61 13.73
N LYS A 221 1.11 -7.69 14.70
CA LYS A 221 1.70 -7.81 16.05
C LYS A 221 1.19 -9.03 16.82
N LYS A 222 0.01 -9.55 16.47
CA LYS A 222 -0.60 -10.71 17.11
C LYS A 222 -0.35 -12.01 16.34
N ARG A 223 0.20 -11.94 15.13
CA ARG A 223 0.40 -13.12 14.27
C ARG A 223 1.64 -13.90 14.73
N ALA A 224 1.47 -15.22 14.88
CA ALA A 224 2.53 -16.12 15.33
C ALA A 224 3.75 -16.13 14.40
N TYR A 225 3.51 -16.05 13.08
CA TYR A 225 4.56 -16.08 12.08
C TYR A 225 4.42 -14.95 11.05
N ILE A 226 5.45 -14.10 10.97
CA ILE A 226 5.55 -12.95 10.05
C ILE A 226 6.93 -12.92 9.37
N SER A 227 7.01 -12.21 8.24
CA SER A 227 8.27 -11.85 7.58
C SER A 227 8.38 -10.33 7.45
N THR A 228 9.56 -9.86 7.05
CA THR A 228 9.88 -8.44 6.83
C THR A 228 9.08 -7.75 5.71
N THR A 229 8.41 -8.53 4.87
CA THR A 229 7.65 -8.08 3.69
C THR A 229 6.14 -8.28 3.81
N SER A 230 5.65 -8.61 5.02
CA SER A 230 4.22 -8.86 5.24
C SER A 230 3.37 -7.57 5.12
N MET A 231 2.37 -7.59 4.23
CA MET A 231 1.35 -6.54 4.07
C MET A 231 0.55 -6.33 5.37
N ASP A 232 0.16 -5.08 5.67
CA ASP A 232 -0.71 -4.79 6.81
C ASP A 232 -2.10 -5.42 6.66
N ALA A 233 -2.75 -5.68 7.80
CA ALA A 233 -4.00 -6.42 7.84
C ALA A 233 -5.18 -5.68 7.18
N GLU A 234 -5.24 -4.35 7.32
CA GLU A 234 -6.33 -3.55 6.75
C GLU A 234 -6.31 -3.66 5.22
N LEU A 235 -5.15 -3.42 4.60
CA LEU A 235 -5.01 -3.52 3.16
C LEU A 235 -5.12 -4.95 2.62
N ALA A 236 -4.64 -5.97 3.36
CA ALA A 236 -4.85 -7.36 2.96
C ALA A 236 -6.35 -7.74 2.89
N LEU A 237 -7.14 -7.32 3.88
CA LEU A 237 -8.60 -7.53 3.91
C LEU A 237 -9.31 -6.76 2.79
N VAL A 238 -8.93 -5.49 2.57
CA VAL A 238 -9.47 -4.68 1.46
C VAL A 238 -9.14 -5.32 0.11
N THR A 239 -7.90 -5.78 -0.11
CA THR A 239 -7.53 -6.47 -1.34
C THR A 239 -8.37 -7.73 -1.56
N ALA A 240 -8.63 -8.53 -0.51
CA ALA A 240 -9.49 -9.70 -0.61
C ALA A 240 -10.95 -9.35 -0.98
N ASN A 241 -11.49 -8.26 -0.45
CA ASN A 241 -12.81 -7.73 -0.85
C ASN A 241 -12.83 -7.29 -2.30
N VAL A 242 -11.87 -6.46 -2.73
CA VAL A 242 -11.78 -5.95 -4.10
C VAL A 242 -11.54 -7.07 -5.12
N SER A 243 -10.90 -8.16 -4.71
CA SER A 243 -10.69 -9.37 -5.53
C SER A 243 -11.91 -10.30 -5.58
N LEU A 244 -12.99 -9.97 -4.86
CA LEU A 244 -14.22 -10.76 -4.76
C LEU A 244 -14.06 -12.13 -4.08
N ALA A 245 -13.17 -12.26 -3.08
CA ALA A 245 -13.08 -13.48 -2.28
C ALA A 245 -14.44 -13.80 -1.64
N ALA A 246 -14.89 -15.07 -1.66
CA ALA A 246 -16.19 -15.45 -1.11
C ALA A 246 -16.23 -16.98 -0.86
N PRO A 247 -17.21 -17.48 -0.09
CA PRO A 247 -17.46 -18.92 0.02
C PRO A 247 -17.62 -19.59 -1.35
N GLY A 248 -17.02 -20.77 -1.50
CA GLY A 248 -17.08 -21.55 -2.74
C GLY A 248 -16.09 -21.12 -3.83
N LYS A 249 -15.26 -20.10 -3.58
CA LYS A 249 -14.29 -19.59 -4.55
C LYS A 249 -12.87 -20.10 -4.32
N LEU A 250 -12.13 -20.30 -5.41
CA LEU A 250 -10.72 -20.72 -5.41
C LEU A 250 -9.80 -19.53 -5.63
N PHE A 251 -8.87 -19.33 -4.70
CA PHE A 251 -7.94 -18.20 -4.70
C PHE A 251 -6.49 -18.68 -4.74
N TYR A 252 -5.63 -17.90 -5.42
CA TYR A 252 -4.21 -18.20 -5.51
C TYR A 252 -3.35 -16.97 -5.27
N ASP A 253 -2.28 -17.14 -4.49
CA ASP A 253 -1.22 -16.14 -4.33
C ASP A 253 0.12 -16.72 -4.82
N PRO A 254 0.64 -16.28 -5.99
CA PRO A 254 1.92 -16.78 -6.51
C PRO A 254 3.16 -16.25 -5.79
N PHE A 255 3.01 -15.36 -4.81
CA PHE A 255 4.10 -14.77 -4.01
C PHE A 255 3.70 -14.77 -2.52
N VAL A 256 3.31 -15.94 -2.03
CA VAL A 256 2.47 -16.08 -0.84
C VAL A 256 3.15 -15.67 0.46
N GLY A 257 4.49 -15.73 0.53
CA GLY A 257 5.27 -15.41 1.72
C GLY A 257 4.75 -16.13 2.97
N THR A 258 4.31 -15.36 3.96
CA THR A 258 3.76 -15.88 5.23
C THR A 258 2.24 -16.07 5.24
N GLY A 259 1.57 -15.82 4.11
CA GLY A 259 0.13 -16.07 3.92
C GLY A 259 -0.77 -14.88 4.26
N GLY A 260 -0.29 -13.65 4.22
CA GLY A 260 -1.09 -12.45 4.57
C GLY A 260 -2.38 -12.29 3.76
N PHE A 261 -2.30 -12.31 2.43
CA PHE A 261 -3.48 -12.24 1.56
C PHE A 261 -4.34 -13.51 1.60
N PRO A 262 -3.77 -14.73 1.56
CA PRO A 262 -4.54 -15.95 1.75
C PRO A 262 -5.36 -15.96 3.04
N LEU A 263 -4.81 -15.50 4.18
CA LEU A 263 -5.55 -15.41 5.44
C LEU A 263 -6.76 -14.47 5.29
N ALA A 264 -6.58 -13.32 4.65
CA ALA A 264 -7.65 -12.38 4.40
C ALA A 264 -8.75 -12.96 3.48
N ALA A 265 -8.37 -13.62 2.39
CA ALA A 265 -9.32 -14.28 1.49
C ALA A 265 -10.05 -15.46 2.17
N ALA A 266 -9.33 -16.26 2.96
CA ALA A 266 -9.88 -17.37 3.72
C ALA A 266 -10.81 -16.91 4.85
N ASN A 267 -10.50 -15.79 5.53
CA ASN A 267 -11.42 -15.18 6.50
C ASN A 267 -12.80 -14.94 5.88
N PHE A 268 -12.79 -14.53 4.61
CA PHE A 268 -13.99 -14.29 3.82
C PHE A 268 -14.56 -15.52 3.09
N GLY A 269 -14.05 -16.71 3.39
CA GLY A 269 -14.63 -17.98 2.98
C GLY A 269 -14.03 -18.63 1.73
N ALA A 270 -13.07 -17.99 1.05
CA ALA A 270 -12.42 -18.60 -0.11
C ALA A 270 -11.52 -19.78 0.32
N LEU A 271 -11.40 -20.79 -0.56
CA LEU A 271 -10.37 -21.82 -0.46
C LEU A 271 -9.10 -21.28 -1.15
N VAL A 272 -7.99 -21.25 -0.42
CA VAL A 272 -6.78 -20.56 -0.86
C VAL A 272 -5.63 -21.52 -1.11
N PHE A 273 -4.88 -21.23 -2.17
CA PHE A 273 -3.62 -21.87 -2.53
C PHE A 273 -2.53 -20.80 -2.62
N GLY A 274 -1.27 -21.21 -2.55
CA GLY A 274 -0.19 -20.26 -2.79
C GLY A 274 1.13 -20.91 -3.15
N SER A 275 2.01 -20.13 -3.76
CA SER A 275 3.39 -20.54 -4.01
C SER A 275 4.37 -19.47 -3.58
N ASP A 276 5.58 -19.89 -3.27
CA ASP A 276 6.70 -18.97 -3.11
C ASP A 276 7.99 -19.60 -3.65
N ILE A 277 8.87 -18.78 -4.23
CA ILE A 277 10.20 -19.23 -4.67
C ILE A 277 11.11 -19.53 -3.47
N ASP A 278 10.80 -18.99 -2.30
CA ASP A 278 11.49 -19.28 -1.04
C ASP A 278 10.65 -20.16 -0.13
N GLY A 279 10.93 -21.47 -0.17
CA GLY A 279 10.28 -22.43 0.72
C GLY A 279 10.49 -22.19 2.22
N ARG A 280 11.45 -21.35 2.61
CA ARG A 280 11.64 -20.93 4.02
C ARG A 280 10.50 -20.03 4.48
N ALA A 281 9.93 -19.21 3.60
CA ALA A 281 8.77 -18.38 3.94
C ALA A 281 7.52 -19.24 4.21
N LEU A 282 7.39 -20.38 3.51
CA LEU A 282 6.27 -21.31 3.70
C LEU A 282 6.41 -22.12 4.99
N ARG A 283 7.58 -22.77 5.15
CA ARG A 283 7.88 -23.66 6.29
C ARG A 283 8.15 -22.88 7.57
N GLY A 284 8.53 -21.61 7.46
CA GLY A 284 8.93 -20.77 8.57
C GLY A 284 10.05 -21.40 9.40
N THR A 285 9.92 -21.29 10.72
CA THR A 285 10.87 -21.91 11.66
C THR A 285 10.32 -23.19 12.26
N ALA A 286 9.40 -23.88 11.55
CA ALA A 286 8.94 -25.21 11.92
C ALA A 286 10.11 -26.20 11.88
N GLY A 287 10.73 -26.40 13.04
CA GLY A 287 11.96 -27.18 13.25
C GLY A 287 12.96 -26.52 14.20
N TRP A 288 12.85 -25.20 14.44
CA TRP A 288 13.65 -24.50 15.44
C TRP A 288 12.96 -24.50 16.80
N THR A 289 13.62 -25.02 17.82
CA THR A 289 13.08 -25.23 19.18
C THR A 289 13.26 -24.04 20.13
N GLY A 290 13.94 -22.96 19.71
CA GLY A 290 14.07 -21.77 20.55
C GLY A 290 12.79 -20.93 20.58
N GLY A 291 12.50 -20.20 21.67
CA GLY A 291 11.33 -19.31 21.81
C GLY A 291 10.07 -19.98 22.41
N THR A 292 9.01 -19.19 22.63
CA THR A 292 7.83 -19.61 23.42
C THR A 292 6.73 -20.36 22.65
N LEU A 293 6.64 -20.20 21.33
CA LEU A 293 5.65 -20.89 20.48
C LEU A 293 6.15 -22.27 20.04
N LYS A 294 5.25 -23.23 19.81
CA LYS A 294 5.67 -24.55 19.29
C LYS A 294 6.17 -24.41 17.85
N PRO A 295 7.17 -25.20 17.41
CA PRO A 295 7.72 -25.08 16.06
C PRO A 295 6.66 -25.18 14.95
N GLU A 296 5.69 -26.07 15.07
CA GLU A 296 4.57 -26.26 14.12
C GLU A 296 3.66 -25.03 13.96
N GLU A 297 3.64 -24.13 14.96
CA GLU A 297 2.86 -22.89 14.94
C GLU A 297 3.59 -21.76 14.18
N ARG A 298 4.89 -21.91 13.90
CA ARG A 298 5.75 -20.87 13.31
C ARG A 298 5.94 -21.02 11.81
N CYS A 299 4.85 -21.26 11.11
CA CYS A 299 4.83 -21.42 9.67
C CYS A 299 3.55 -20.82 9.08
N LEU A 300 3.46 -20.76 7.75
CA LEU A 300 2.25 -20.29 7.07
C LEU A 300 1.03 -21.09 7.53
N ARG A 301 1.12 -22.42 7.59
CA ARG A 301 0.02 -23.29 8.05
C ARG A 301 -0.36 -23.02 9.51
N GLY A 302 0.61 -22.74 10.37
CA GLY A 302 0.40 -22.36 11.76
C GLY A 302 -0.41 -21.07 11.90
N ASN A 303 -0.19 -20.08 11.02
CA ASN A 303 -1.04 -18.88 10.97
C ASN A 303 -2.50 -19.24 10.66
N PHE A 304 -2.78 -20.15 9.74
CA PHE A 304 -4.16 -20.57 9.45
C PHE A 304 -4.81 -21.29 10.64
N GLU A 305 -4.03 -22.08 11.38
CA GLU A 305 -4.49 -22.74 12.59
C GLU A 305 -4.81 -21.73 13.70
N GLN A 306 -3.95 -20.73 13.92
CA GLN A 306 -4.17 -19.65 14.88
C GLN A 306 -5.53 -18.96 14.71
N TYR A 307 -5.95 -18.70 13.46
CA TYR A 307 -7.20 -18.01 13.16
C TYR A 307 -8.39 -18.95 12.91
N GLY A 308 -8.23 -20.27 13.11
CA GLY A 308 -9.29 -21.25 12.85
C GLY A 308 -9.66 -21.40 11.37
N LEU A 309 -8.73 -21.06 10.46
CA LEU A 309 -8.93 -21.04 9.01
C LEU A 309 -8.30 -22.24 8.28
N LYS A 310 -7.72 -23.20 9.01
CA LYS A 310 -7.03 -24.38 8.45
C LYS A 310 -7.83 -25.14 7.40
N GLY A 311 -9.15 -25.26 7.56
CA GLY A 311 -10.04 -25.91 6.59
C GLY A 311 -10.23 -25.15 5.27
N ARG A 312 -9.70 -23.92 5.17
CA ARG A 312 -9.72 -23.09 3.97
C ARG A 312 -8.35 -22.93 3.33
N LEU A 313 -7.31 -23.55 3.89
CA LEU A 313 -6.01 -23.68 3.24
C LEU A 313 -6.04 -24.94 2.38
N GLY A 314 -6.08 -24.76 1.06
CA GLY A 314 -5.98 -25.85 0.10
C GLY A 314 -4.59 -26.48 0.15
N ASP A 315 -3.58 -25.76 -0.33
CA ASP A 315 -2.18 -26.15 -0.18
C ASP A 315 -1.21 -24.99 -0.47
N VAL A 316 0.06 -25.15 -0.11
CA VAL A 316 1.15 -24.26 -0.53
C VAL A 316 2.38 -25.03 -1.01
N TRP A 317 3.04 -24.55 -2.06
CA TRP A 317 4.20 -25.23 -2.64
C TRP A 317 5.33 -24.28 -3.05
N VAL A 318 6.53 -24.82 -3.22
CA VAL A 318 7.69 -24.04 -3.66
C VAL A 318 7.70 -23.96 -5.19
N ALA A 319 7.51 -22.76 -5.73
CA ALA A 319 7.59 -22.48 -7.16
C ALA A 319 7.77 -20.98 -7.39
N ASP A 320 8.33 -20.61 -8.54
CA ASP A 320 8.20 -19.24 -9.05
C ASP A 320 7.12 -19.19 -10.14
N LEU A 321 6.53 -18.01 -10.35
CA LEU A 321 5.44 -17.83 -11.30
C LEU A 321 5.82 -18.15 -12.75
N ALA A 322 7.03 -17.78 -13.17
CA ALA A 322 7.51 -17.98 -14.53
C ALA A 322 7.78 -19.47 -14.84
N ASN A 323 7.99 -20.30 -13.82
CA ASN A 323 8.13 -21.76 -13.91
C ASN A 323 7.07 -22.47 -13.06
N SER A 324 5.81 -22.01 -13.15
CA SER A 324 4.73 -22.55 -12.31
C SER A 324 4.38 -24.00 -12.67
N PRO A 325 4.22 -24.91 -11.68
CA PRO A 325 3.73 -26.26 -11.89
C PRO A 325 2.21 -26.30 -12.15
N VAL A 326 1.53 -25.16 -12.00
CA VAL A 326 0.10 -25.04 -12.29
C VAL A 326 -0.11 -25.22 -13.78
N ARG A 327 -0.92 -26.21 -14.14
CA ARG A 327 -1.28 -26.50 -15.52
C ARG A 327 -1.98 -25.30 -16.15
N THR A 328 -1.43 -24.82 -17.25
CA THR A 328 -2.02 -23.79 -18.11
C THR A 328 -2.13 -24.32 -19.55
N GLY A 329 -2.92 -23.68 -20.41
CA GLY A 329 -2.86 -23.93 -21.87
C GLY A 329 -3.77 -25.02 -22.44
N ARG A 330 -4.62 -25.69 -21.64
CA ARG A 330 -5.71 -26.57 -22.15
C ARG A 330 -7.08 -25.89 -22.22
N GLY A 331 -7.13 -24.57 -22.03
CA GLY A 331 -8.38 -23.83 -21.87
C GLY A 331 -9.06 -24.02 -20.50
N GLU A 332 -8.43 -24.76 -19.58
CA GLU A 332 -8.89 -24.98 -18.21
C GLU A 332 -8.74 -23.70 -17.39
N ARG A 333 -9.86 -23.18 -16.90
CA ARG A 333 -9.97 -21.96 -16.07
C ARG A 333 -10.68 -22.37 -14.80
N TRP A 334 -10.05 -22.11 -13.67
CA TRP A 334 -10.49 -22.72 -12.41
C TRP A 334 -10.27 -21.81 -11.19
N LEU A 335 -9.55 -20.70 -11.35
CA LEU A 335 -9.37 -19.73 -10.26
C LEU A 335 -10.44 -18.64 -10.32
N ASP A 336 -11.07 -18.33 -9.19
CA ASP A 336 -11.97 -17.18 -9.08
C ASP A 336 -11.21 -15.87 -8.83
N GLY A 337 -10.06 -15.97 -8.18
CA GLY A 337 -9.24 -14.80 -7.88
C GLY A 337 -7.76 -15.09 -7.69
N ILE A 338 -6.94 -14.11 -8.03
CA ILE A 338 -5.51 -14.08 -7.74
C ILE A 338 -5.22 -12.81 -6.95
N ILE A 339 -4.49 -12.95 -5.85
CA ILE A 339 -4.08 -11.84 -5.01
C ILE A 339 -2.59 -11.95 -4.74
N CYS A 340 -1.82 -10.89 -4.96
CA CYS A 340 -0.42 -10.92 -4.58
C CYS A 340 0.24 -9.54 -4.37
N ASP A 341 1.41 -9.58 -3.74
CA ASP A 341 2.36 -8.46 -3.66
C ASP A 341 3.72 -8.93 -4.20
N PRO A 342 3.96 -8.83 -5.52
CA PRO A 342 5.18 -9.32 -6.14
C PRO A 342 6.41 -8.54 -5.65
N PRO A 343 7.62 -9.13 -5.64
CA PRO A 343 8.82 -8.45 -5.17
C PRO A 343 9.18 -7.26 -6.06
N TYR A 344 9.25 -6.07 -5.45
CA TYR A 344 9.51 -4.80 -6.14
C TYR A 344 10.96 -4.59 -6.57
N GLY A 345 11.87 -5.48 -6.18
CA GLY A 345 13.30 -5.35 -6.46
C GLY A 345 14.07 -4.47 -5.49
N VAL A 346 13.46 -3.82 -4.48
CA VAL A 346 14.19 -2.95 -3.54
C VAL A 346 14.80 -3.73 -2.36
N ARG A 347 13.95 -4.41 -1.56
CA ARG A 347 14.39 -5.23 -0.42
C ARG A 347 14.77 -6.65 -0.83
N GLU A 348 14.03 -7.18 -1.80
CA GLU A 348 14.25 -8.50 -2.37
C GLU A 348 14.43 -8.33 -3.88
N GLY A 349 15.58 -8.76 -4.40
CA GLY A 349 15.84 -8.71 -5.83
C GLY A 349 14.85 -9.61 -6.57
N LEU A 350 14.26 -9.09 -7.65
CA LEU A 350 13.36 -9.85 -8.50
C LEU A 350 14.13 -11.00 -9.17
N ARG A 351 13.74 -12.24 -8.85
CA ARG A 351 14.41 -13.46 -9.32
C ARG A 351 13.40 -14.52 -9.73
N ILE A 352 13.82 -15.38 -10.65
CA ILE A 352 13.12 -16.61 -11.03
C ILE A 352 14.09 -17.79 -10.96
N LEU A 353 13.56 -19.02 -11.02
CA LEU A 353 14.40 -20.21 -11.07
C LEU A 353 15.27 -20.21 -12.34
N GLY A 354 16.51 -20.66 -12.16
CA GLY A 354 17.49 -20.79 -13.23
C GLY A 354 18.89 -20.37 -12.80
N HIS A 355 19.88 -20.89 -13.52
CA HIS A 355 21.28 -20.52 -13.31
C HIS A 355 21.54 -19.09 -13.79
N ARG A 356 22.30 -18.31 -13.01
CA ARG A 356 22.76 -16.98 -13.41
C ARG A 356 23.71 -17.06 -14.62
N ASN A 357 24.62 -18.04 -14.58
CA ASN A 357 25.49 -18.43 -15.68
C ASN A 357 25.17 -19.89 -16.02
N PRO A 358 24.38 -20.16 -17.07
CA PRO A 358 24.05 -21.52 -17.44
C PRO A 358 25.32 -22.31 -17.82
N PRO A 359 25.44 -23.58 -17.40
CA PRO A 359 26.54 -24.42 -17.83
C PRO A 359 26.46 -24.67 -19.35
N ALA A 360 27.63 -24.86 -19.99
CA ALA A 360 27.71 -25.18 -21.41
C ALA A 360 27.04 -26.54 -21.74
N ASP A 361 27.09 -27.47 -20.78
CA ASP A 361 26.36 -28.73 -20.83
C ASP A 361 25.05 -28.61 -20.02
N PRO A 362 23.87 -28.78 -20.63
CA PRO A 362 22.58 -28.76 -19.95
C PRO A 362 22.27 -30.04 -19.15
N SER A 363 23.15 -31.04 -19.15
CA SER A 363 22.94 -32.30 -18.42
C SER A 363 22.77 -32.08 -16.89
N PRO A 364 21.95 -32.91 -16.21
CA PRO A 364 21.82 -32.83 -14.76
C PRO A 364 23.18 -32.99 -14.08
N GLN A 365 23.58 -32.00 -13.29
CA GLN A 365 24.82 -32.11 -12.54
C GLN A 365 24.73 -33.25 -11.53
N VAL A 366 25.67 -34.19 -11.62
CA VAL A 366 25.84 -35.27 -10.65
C VAL A 366 26.91 -34.91 -9.62
N ASP A 367 26.84 -35.52 -8.44
CA ASP A 367 27.91 -35.49 -7.46
C ASP A 367 28.96 -36.58 -7.71
N GLU A 368 29.94 -36.67 -6.82
CA GLU A 368 31.00 -37.70 -6.86
C GLU A 368 30.48 -39.14 -6.80
N ASN A 369 29.25 -39.36 -6.33
CA ASN A 369 28.60 -40.66 -6.23
C ASN A 369 27.62 -40.94 -7.39
N GLY A 370 27.59 -40.08 -8.41
CA GLY A 370 26.69 -40.21 -9.56
C GLY A 370 25.23 -39.84 -9.25
N VAL A 371 24.94 -39.25 -8.08
CA VAL A 371 23.59 -38.80 -7.71
C VAL A 371 23.35 -37.41 -8.30
N GLU A 372 22.27 -37.26 -9.04
CA GLU A 372 21.86 -35.95 -9.55
C GLU A 372 21.62 -34.99 -8.39
N LYS A 373 22.34 -33.86 -8.39
CA LYS A 373 22.34 -32.88 -7.29
C LYS A 373 20.94 -32.39 -6.96
N HIS A 374 20.04 -32.27 -7.95
CA HIS A 374 18.67 -31.80 -7.75
C HIS A 374 17.78 -32.76 -6.95
N LYS A 375 18.19 -34.04 -6.79
CA LYS A 375 17.48 -35.04 -5.99
C LYS A 375 17.91 -35.04 -4.52
N LYS A 376 18.93 -34.27 -4.15
CA LYS A 376 19.41 -34.22 -2.76
C LYS A 376 18.43 -33.45 -1.85
N PRO A 377 18.24 -33.88 -0.59
CA PRO A 377 17.34 -33.19 0.35
C PRO A 377 17.72 -31.74 0.66
N ASP A 378 19.01 -31.41 0.58
CA ASP A 378 19.58 -30.08 0.83
C ASP A 378 19.73 -29.24 -0.45
N PHE A 379 19.25 -29.73 -1.59
CA PHE A 379 19.33 -29.01 -2.84
C PHE A 379 18.52 -27.72 -2.78
N ILE A 380 19.19 -26.60 -3.05
CA ILE A 380 18.56 -25.29 -3.19
C ILE A 380 18.55 -24.95 -4.68
N PRO A 381 17.36 -24.85 -5.32
CA PRO A 381 17.25 -24.48 -6.72
C PRO A 381 17.96 -23.14 -6.99
N PRO A 382 18.79 -23.05 -8.04
CA PRO A 382 19.47 -21.82 -8.40
C PRO A 382 18.46 -20.76 -8.83
N LYS A 383 18.78 -19.51 -8.53
CA LYS A 383 17.93 -18.34 -8.83
C LYS A 383 18.72 -17.34 -9.66
N ARG A 384 18.05 -16.71 -10.61
CA ARG A 384 18.64 -15.67 -11.48
C ARG A 384 17.80 -14.39 -11.48
N PRO A 385 18.42 -13.21 -11.68
CA PRO A 385 17.68 -11.97 -11.86
C PRO A 385 16.67 -12.05 -13.01
N TYR A 386 15.59 -11.29 -12.91
CA TYR A 386 14.54 -11.22 -13.92
C TYR A 386 14.05 -9.79 -14.14
N SER A 387 13.60 -9.49 -15.37
CA SER A 387 13.03 -8.19 -15.71
C SER A 387 11.72 -7.92 -14.96
N PHE A 388 11.61 -6.72 -14.39
CA PHE A 388 10.39 -6.27 -13.72
C PHE A 388 9.18 -6.22 -14.66
N HIS A 389 9.37 -5.72 -15.88
CA HIS A 389 8.28 -5.67 -16.87
C HIS A 389 7.80 -7.05 -17.30
N LEU A 390 8.73 -7.99 -17.48
CA LEU A 390 8.35 -9.36 -17.86
C LEU A 390 7.64 -10.08 -16.71
N MET A 391 8.02 -9.82 -15.46
CA MET A 391 7.26 -10.34 -14.31
C MET A 391 5.82 -9.79 -14.29
N LEU A 392 5.62 -8.49 -14.53
CA LEU A 392 4.27 -7.92 -14.61
C LEU A 392 3.44 -8.57 -15.73
N HIS A 393 4.06 -8.80 -16.89
CA HIS A 393 3.44 -9.54 -17.98
C HIS A 393 3.11 -10.99 -17.59
N ASP A 394 4.03 -11.72 -16.95
CA ASP A 394 3.81 -13.09 -16.48
C ASP A 394 2.62 -13.18 -15.52
N ILE A 395 2.47 -12.21 -14.61
CA ILE A 395 1.32 -12.11 -13.71
C ILE A 395 0.02 -11.97 -14.51
N LEU A 396 -0.03 -11.02 -15.46
CA LEU A 396 -1.23 -10.80 -16.27
C LEU A 396 -1.56 -12.00 -17.17
N GLN A 397 -0.56 -12.59 -17.81
CA GLN A 397 -0.72 -13.73 -18.70
C GLN A 397 -1.16 -14.99 -17.92
N PHE A 398 -0.53 -15.27 -16.79
CA PHE A 398 -0.93 -16.38 -15.91
C PHE A 398 -2.38 -16.19 -15.44
N SER A 399 -2.73 -14.97 -15.05
CA SER A 399 -4.08 -14.63 -14.61
C SER A 399 -5.11 -14.81 -15.73
N PHE A 400 -4.80 -14.33 -16.93
CA PHE A 400 -5.65 -14.55 -18.09
C PHE A 400 -5.79 -16.03 -18.44
N ALA A 401 -4.74 -16.83 -18.29
CA ALA A 401 -4.79 -18.25 -18.59
C ALA A 401 -5.64 -19.05 -17.59
N THR A 402 -5.68 -18.64 -16.31
CA THR A 402 -6.21 -19.48 -15.20
C THR A 402 -7.49 -18.98 -14.55
N LEU A 403 -7.76 -17.66 -14.55
CA LEU A 403 -8.95 -17.11 -13.92
C LEU A 403 -10.22 -17.51 -14.68
N VAL A 404 -11.33 -17.78 -14.02
CA VAL A 404 -12.63 -17.92 -14.71
C VAL A 404 -13.07 -16.59 -15.31
N ASP A 405 -14.07 -16.63 -16.20
CA ASP A 405 -14.65 -15.42 -16.78
C ASP A 405 -15.15 -14.49 -15.68
N SER A 406 -14.83 -13.20 -15.76
CA SER A 406 -15.06 -12.21 -14.70
C SER A 406 -14.31 -12.43 -13.38
N GLY A 407 -13.45 -13.45 -13.27
CA GLY A 407 -12.51 -13.61 -12.15
C GLY A 407 -11.57 -12.41 -12.04
N ARG A 408 -11.05 -12.15 -10.84
CA ARG A 408 -10.23 -10.94 -10.58
C ARG A 408 -8.80 -11.26 -10.20
N LEU A 409 -7.88 -10.51 -10.79
CA LEU A 409 -6.52 -10.37 -10.29
C LEU A 409 -6.43 -9.05 -9.54
N SER A 410 -5.89 -9.06 -8.32
CA SER A 410 -5.46 -7.84 -7.65
C SER A 410 -4.02 -7.98 -7.21
N PHE A 411 -3.14 -7.09 -7.70
CA PHE A 411 -1.75 -7.08 -7.27
C PHE A 411 -1.26 -5.68 -6.92
N TRP A 412 -0.26 -5.64 -6.04
CA TRP A 412 0.36 -4.40 -5.61
C TRP A 412 1.59 -4.07 -6.45
N MET A 413 1.73 -2.81 -6.85
CA MET A 413 2.83 -2.31 -7.68
C MET A 413 3.40 -1.02 -7.11
N PRO A 414 4.73 -0.87 -7.01
CA PRO A 414 5.34 0.36 -6.52
C PRO A 414 5.31 1.45 -7.59
N THR A 415 5.40 2.71 -7.18
CA THR A 415 5.43 3.89 -8.05
C THR A 415 6.25 4.97 -7.36
N ALA A 416 7.22 5.58 -8.05
CA ALA A 416 7.99 6.69 -7.51
C ALA A 416 7.14 7.97 -7.56
N ASN A 417 7.21 8.82 -6.53
CA ASN A 417 6.40 10.04 -6.46
C ASN A 417 7.06 11.26 -7.15
N ASP A 418 8.36 11.21 -7.45
CA ASP A 418 9.07 12.33 -8.06
C ASP A 418 8.79 12.40 -9.58
N ASP A 419 8.50 13.62 -10.03
CA ASP A 419 8.01 14.01 -11.36
C ASP A 419 8.77 13.33 -12.53
N ASP A 420 8.07 12.49 -13.31
CA ASP A 420 8.44 11.88 -14.61
C ASP A 420 8.81 10.38 -14.67
N LEU A 421 8.71 9.61 -13.57
CA LEU A 421 8.93 8.14 -13.58
C LEU A 421 7.73 7.34 -13.04
N GLU A 422 6.50 7.74 -13.35
CA GLU A 422 5.32 6.91 -13.09
C GLU A 422 5.34 5.68 -14.02
N ILE A 423 5.60 4.50 -13.46
CA ILE A 423 5.50 3.24 -14.21
C ILE A 423 4.05 3.11 -14.71
N PRO A 424 3.80 2.91 -16.01
CA PRO A 424 2.44 2.80 -16.51
C PRO A 424 1.73 1.59 -15.90
N VAL A 425 0.41 1.68 -15.77
CA VAL A 425 -0.42 0.53 -15.41
C VAL A 425 -0.24 -0.54 -16.49
N PRO A 426 0.25 -1.75 -16.15
CA PRO A 426 0.55 -2.75 -17.16
C PRO A 426 -0.74 -3.24 -17.81
N SER A 427 -0.72 -3.41 -19.14
CA SER A 427 -1.88 -3.81 -19.92
C SER A 427 -1.74 -5.22 -20.47
N HIS A 428 -2.88 -5.86 -20.69
CA HIS A 428 -3.00 -7.15 -21.35
C HIS A 428 -4.39 -7.21 -22.03
N PRO A 429 -4.51 -7.50 -23.34
CA PRO A 429 -5.79 -7.38 -24.06
C PRO A 429 -6.95 -8.19 -23.44
N GLY A 430 -6.65 -9.38 -22.91
CA GLY A 430 -7.61 -10.23 -22.19
C GLY A 430 -7.97 -9.83 -20.75
N MET A 431 -7.39 -8.74 -20.22
CA MET A 431 -7.60 -8.28 -18.84
C MET A 431 -8.09 -6.83 -18.84
N HIS A 432 -9.21 -6.58 -18.18
CA HIS A 432 -9.81 -5.24 -18.07
C HIS A 432 -9.50 -4.63 -16.69
N VAL A 433 -8.90 -3.45 -16.64
CA VAL A 433 -8.65 -2.73 -15.37
C VAL A 433 -9.99 -2.36 -14.73
N VAL A 434 -10.21 -2.80 -13.49
CA VAL A 434 -11.40 -2.50 -12.68
C VAL A 434 -11.14 -1.29 -11.80
N SER A 435 -9.99 -1.24 -11.14
CA SER A 435 -9.63 -0.15 -10.24
C SER A 435 -8.12 -0.01 -10.10
N VAL A 436 -7.68 1.23 -9.84
CA VAL A 436 -6.30 1.58 -9.49
C VAL A 436 -6.37 2.40 -8.21
N CYS A 437 -5.97 1.80 -7.10
CA CYS A 437 -6.06 2.42 -5.78
C CYS A 437 -4.67 2.74 -5.24
N THR A 438 -4.37 4.03 -5.03
CA THR A 438 -3.05 4.49 -4.59
C THR A 438 -2.97 4.60 -3.07
N GLN A 439 -1.99 3.95 -2.46
CA GLN A 439 -1.52 4.23 -1.10
C GLN A 439 -0.27 5.13 -1.19
N PRO A 440 -0.38 6.40 -0.78
CA PRO A 440 0.78 7.28 -0.73
C PRO A 440 1.65 6.96 0.49
N PHE A 441 2.97 6.97 0.29
CA PHE A 441 3.97 7.22 1.32
C PHE A 441 4.68 8.54 0.99
N ASN A 442 5.59 8.98 1.86
CA ASN A 442 6.26 10.27 1.69
C ASN A 442 6.91 10.43 0.30
N LYS A 443 7.77 9.48 -0.12
CA LYS A 443 8.59 9.59 -1.35
C LYS A 443 8.22 8.64 -2.48
N TRP A 444 7.37 7.68 -2.18
CA TRP A 444 6.88 6.70 -3.14
C TRP A 444 5.44 6.38 -2.80
N SER A 445 4.75 5.74 -3.71
CA SER A 445 3.43 5.20 -3.49
C SER A 445 3.41 3.76 -3.97
N ARG A 446 2.44 2.99 -3.50
CA ARG A 446 2.09 1.74 -4.16
C ARG A 446 0.65 1.78 -4.59
N ARG A 447 0.38 1.16 -5.72
CA ARG A 447 -0.94 1.06 -6.31
C ARG A 447 -1.39 -0.39 -6.20
N LEU A 448 -2.57 -0.59 -5.64
CA LEU A 448 -3.32 -1.82 -5.83
C LEU A 448 -4.03 -1.72 -7.16
N ILE A 449 -3.68 -2.59 -8.09
CA ILE A 449 -4.32 -2.64 -9.39
C ILE A 449 -5.16 -3.90 -9.48
N THR A 450 -6.44 -3.72 -9.78
CA THR A 450 -7.39 -4.82 -9.91
C THR A 450 -7.82 -4.95 -11.36
N TYR A 451 -7.78 -6.16 -11.88
CA TYR A 451 -8.22 -6.51 -13.22
C TYR A 451 -9.36 -7.52 -13.14
N ARG A 452 -10.20 -7.52 -14.16
CA ARG A 452 -11.20 -8.54 -14.44
C ARG A 452 -10.78 -9.28 -15.71
N ARG A 453 -10.76 -10.60 -15.68
CA ARG A 453 -10.60 -11.39 -16.91
C ARG A 453 -11.80 -11.16 -17.84
N ARG A 454 -11.53 -10.78 -19.09
CA ARG A 454 -12.56 -10.71 -20.14
C ARG A 454 -13.10 -12.10 -20.46
N SER A 455 -14.39 -12.18 -20.71
CA SER A 455 -15.06 -13.42 -21.10
C SER A 455 -14.60 -13.92 -22.47
N ALA A 456 -14.84 -15.20 -22.75
CA ALA A 456 -14.56 -15.75 -24.09
C ALA A 456 -15.27 -14.95 -25.19
N LEU A 457 -16.54 -14.58 -24.97
CA LEU A 457 -17.35 -13.78 -25.90
C LEU A 457 -16.77 -12.39 -26.16
N GLU A 458 -16.27 -11.71 -25.13
CA GLU A 458 -15.58 -10.42 -25.31
C GLU A 458 -14.32 -10.57 -26.18
N MET A 459 -13.64 -11.72 -26.11
CA MET A 459 -12.40 -11.98 -26.85
C MET A 459 -12.63 -12.37 -28.31
N GLU A 460 -13.85 -12.73 -28.71
CA GLU A 460 -14.20 -13.08 -30.10
C GLU A 460 -14.23 -11.86 -31.03
N GLY A 461 -14.28 -10.65 -30.49
CA GLY A 461 -14.22 -9.41 -31.27
C GLY A 461 -12.93 -9.31 -32.08
N GLU A 462 -13.05 -9.07 -33.39
CA GLU A 462 -11.91 -9.10 -34.33
C GLU A 462 -10.74 -8.22 -33.89
N THR A 463 -11.02 -6.99 -33.42
CA THR A 463 -10.01 -6.05 -32.91
C THR A 463 -9.26 -6.63 -31.71
N LEU A 464 -9.97 -7.12 -30.69
CA LEU A 464 -9.34 -7.67 -29.48
C LEU A 464 -8.53 -8.93 -29.77
N ARG A 465 -8.96 -9.75 -30.73
CA ARG A 465 -8.19 -10.92 -31.17
C ARG A 465 -6.87 -10.50 -31.82
N LYS A 466 -6.89 -9.51 -32.71
CA LYS A 466 -5.68 -8.94 -33.34
C LYS A 466 -4.75 -8.33 -32.29
N ASP A 467 -5.28 -7.50 -31.40
CA ASP A 467 -4.52 -6.88 -30.31
C ASP A 467 -3.85 -7.94 -29.42
N PHE A 468 -4.56 -9.05 -29.14
CA PHE A 468 -4.03 -10.17 -28.36
C PHE A 468 -2.89 -10.89 -29.09
N GLU A 469 -3.06 -11.20 -30.37
CA GLU A 469 -2.02 -11.85 -31.19
C GLU A 469 -0.75 -10.98 -31.29
N GLU A 470 -0.90 -9.69 -31.55
CA GLU A 470 0.20 -8.72 -31.59
C GLU A 470 0.90 -8.59 -30.23
N TYR A 471 0.13 -8.49 -29.15
CA TYR A 471 0.66 -8.45 -27.79
C TYR A 471 1.50 -9.68 -27.47
N MET A 472 1.00 -10.88 -27.78
CA MET A 472 1.74 -12.12 -27.54
C MET A 472 3.03 -12.18 -28.34
N ALA A 473 3.00 -11.78 -29.62
CA ALA A 473 4.19 -11.73 -30.46
C ALA A 473 5.26 -10.77 -29.91
N GLN A 474 4.84 -9.58 -29.46
CA GLN A 474 5.73 -8.59 -28.83
C GLN A 474 6.38 -9.15 -27.55
N MET A 475 5.62 -9.85 -26.71
CA MET A 475 6.14 -10.41 -25.47
C MET A 475 7.07 -11.61 -25.71
N ASP A 476 6.80 -12.44 -26.71
CA ASP A 476 7.70 -13.52 -27.13
C ASP A 476 9.03 -12.99 -27.67
N GLU A 477 9.00 -11.87 -28.40
CA GLU A 477 10.20 -11.17 -28.83
C GLU A 477 10.96 -10.57 -27.63
N ALA A 478 10.26 -9.94 -26.68
CA ALA A 478 10.87 -9.40 -25.47
C ALA A 478 11.55 -10.49 -24.62
N ARG A 479 10.93 -11.67 -24.46
CA ARG A 479 11.53 -12.84 -23.80
C ARG A 479 12.74 -13.39 -24.55
N ARG A 480 12.75 -13.35 -25.89
CA ARG A 480 13.91 -13.73 -26.70
C ARG A 480 15.06 -12.74 -26.49
N LYS A 481 14.83 -11.44 -26.63
CA LYS A 481 15.83 -10.40 -26.36
C LYS A 481 16.40 -10.49 -24.94
N GLU A 482 15.54 -10.75 -23.95
CA GLU A 482 16.00 -10.92 -22.57
C GLU A 482 16.86 -12.18 -22.38
N ARG A 483 16.68 -13.22 -23.22
CA ARG A 483 17.57 -14.40 -23.27
C ARG A 483 18.88 -14.06 -23.99
N ASP A 484 18.83 -13.43 -25.15
CA ASP A 484 20.00 -13.15 -25.99
C ASP A 484 20.98 -12.17 -25.34
N VAL A 485 20.47 -11.14 -24.65
CA VAL A 485 21.30 -10.21 -23.85
C VAL A 485 22.13 -10.95 -22.78
N ARG A 486 21.74 -12.14 -22.36
CA ARG A 486 22.47 -12.94 -21.36
C ARG A 486 23.70 -13.61 -21.93
N GLU A 487 23.71 -13.94 -23.22
CA GLU A 487 24.85 -14.58 -23.88
C GLU A 487 26.01 -13.60 -24.12
N GLY A 488 25.74 -12.28 -24.09
CA GLY A 488 26.71 -11.22 -24.35
C GLY A 488 27.31 -10.49 -23.13
N GLY A 489 26.94 -10.84 -21.90
CA GLY A 489 27.44 -10.20 -20.67
C GLY A 489 26.31 -9.78 -19.71
N GLY A 490 26.43 -10.17 -18.44
CA GLY A 490 25.35 -10.04 -17.45
C GLY A 490 25.02 -8.60 -17.05
N ARG A 491 23.74 -8.22 -17.13
CA ARG A 491 23.21 -6.94 -16.59
C ARG A 491 23.12 -6.94 -15.06
N GLN A 492 23.29 -5.78 -14.44
CA GLN A 492 23.05 -5.58 -13.01
C GLN A 492 21.54 -5.41 -12.72
N ALA A 493 21.11 -5.68 -11.48
CA ALA A 493 19.69 -5.65 -11.09
C ALA A 493 19.01 -4.28 -11.32
N ASP A 494 19.79 -3.19 -11.22
CA ASP A 494 19.33 -1.81 -11.44
C ASP A 494 18.95 -1.54 -12.92
N GLU A 495 19.58 -2.21 -13.87
CA GLU A 495 19.29 -2.06 -15.31
C GLU A 495 18.01 -2.78 -15.72
N LEU A 496 17.56 -3.74 -14.90
CA LEU A 496 16.38 -4.59 -15.15
C LEU A 496 15.12 -4.11 -14.42
N ASN A 497 15.25 -3.07 -13.58
CA ASN A 497 14.16 -2.56 -12.76
C ASN A 497 14.19 -1.01 -12.66
N PRO A 498 13.38 -0.31 -13.46
CA PRO A 498 13.31 1.16 -13.43
C PRO A 498 12.92 1.74 -12.08
N PHE A 499 12.01 1.07 -11.34
CA PHE A 499 11.61 1.51 -10.00
C PHE A 499 12.80 1.47 -9.03
N ARG A 500 13.54 0.35 -9.02
CA ARG A 500 14.72 0.19 -8.18
C ARG A 500 15.77 1.26 -8.47
N LYS A 501 16.06 1.50 -9.76
CA LYS A 501 16.96 2.57 -10.21
C LYS A 501 16.51 3.95 -9.71
N ALA A 502 15.23 4.27 -9.88
CA ALA A 502 14.65 5.54 -9.42
C ALA A 502 14.72 5.69 -7.89
N TYR A 503 14.28 4.67 -7.16
CA TYR A 503 14.27 4.65 -5.69
C TYR A 503 15.66 4.95 -5.10
N PHE A 504 16.69 4.25 -5.56
CA PHE A 504 18.06 4.49 -5.08
C PHE A 504 18.67 5.79 -5.61
N SER A 505 18.24 6.29 -6.76
CA SER A 505 18.67 7.63 -7.23
C SER A 505 18.15 8.76 -6.33
N THR A 506 16.90 8.65 -5.85
CA THR A 506 16.31 9.62 -4.92
C THR A 506 16.93 9.51 -3.53
N GLU A 507 17.21 8.30 -3.04
CA GLU A 507 17.89 8.13 -1.74
C GLU A 507 19.33 8.67 -1.77
N ARG A 508 20.05 8.48 -2.89
CA ARG A 508 21.38 9.09 -3.10
C ARG A 508 21.30 10.62 -3.06
N ARG A 509 20.34 11.23 -3.76
CA ARG A 509 20.12 12.69 -3.71
C ARG A 509 19.85 13.19 -2.29
N ARG A 510 19.03 12.46 -1.50
CA ARG A 510 18.73 12.78 -0.11
C ARG A 510 19.99 12.81 0.76
N ILE A 511 20.81 11.76 0.67
CA ILE A 511 22.04 11.67 1.48
C ILE A 511 22.98 12.82 1.14
N VAL A 512 23.07 13.20 -0.14
CA VAL A 512 23.87 14.35 -0.58
C VAL A 512 23.29 15.68 -0.07
N GLU A 513 21.97 15.87 -0.12
CA GLU A 513 21.30 17.07 0.41
C GLU A 513 21.41 17.16 1.93
N GLU A 514 21.18 16.07 2.66
CA GLU A 514 21.32 16.00 4.11
C GLU A 514 22.78 16.25 4.54
N ALA A 515 23.75 15.66 3.83
CA ALA A 515 25.17 15.98 4.03
C ALA A 515 25.46 17.46 3.76
N ARG A 516 24.90 18.03 2.69
CA ARG A 516 25.05 19.45 2.35
C ARG A 516 24.45 20.34 3.43
N GLU A 517 23.24 20.07 3.90
CA GLU A 517 22.59 20.83 4.98
C GLU A 517 23.33 20.72 6.31
N THR A 518 23.95 19.57 6.59
CA THR A 518 24.74 19.38 7.81
C THR A 518 26.10 20.08 7.73
N MET A 519 26.71 20.11 6.55
CA MET A 519 28.04 20.70 6.33
C MET A 519 28.01 22.20 6.05
N THR A 520 26.92 22.76 5.50
CA THR A 520 26.81 24.19 5.19
C THR A 520 26.94 25.10 6.43
N PRO A 521 26.32 24.79 7.58
CA PRO A 521 26.54 25.55 8.83
C PRO A 521 27.96 25.40 9.40
N ALA A 522 28.61 24.25 9.16
CA ALA A 522 30.00 24.01 9.60
C ALA A 522 31.00 24.83 8.76
N LEU A 523 30.76 24.91 7.44
CA LEU A 523 31.49 25.79 6.52
C LEU A 523 31.26 27.27 6.84
N GLY A 524 30.02 27.68 7.07
CA GLY A 524 29.69 29.06 7.46
C GLY A 524 30.27 29.46 8.81
N LYS A 525 30.39 28.54 9.78
CA LYS A 525 31.12 28.78 11.04
C LYS A 525 32.63 28.91 10.85
N LEU A 526 33.21 28.24 9.85
CA LEU A 526 34.62 28.41 9.47
C LEU A 526 34.85 29.77 8.82
N GLU A 527 33.98 30.20 7.91
CA GLU A 527 34.01 31.54 7.30
C GLU A 527 33.84 32.65 8.35
N PHE A 528 32.94 32.47 9.32
CA PHE A 528 32.71 33.46 10.38
C PHE A 528 33.88 33.56 11.39
N LYS A 529 34.68 32.49 11.53
CA LYS A 529 35.86 32.47 12.41
C LYS A 529 37.07 33.13 11.76
N TYR A 530 37.07 33.28 10.42
CA TYR A 530 38.14 33.92 9.65
C TYR A 530 37.57 34.86 8.55
N PRO A 531 36.89 35.95 8.94
CA PRO A 531 36.17 36.81 8.01
C PRO A 531 37.07 37.56 7.01
N ASP A 532 38.36 37.75 7.31
CA ASP A 532 39.31 38.49 6.47
C ASP A 532 39.77 37.72 5.21
N LEU A 533 39.43 36.44 5.08
CA LEU A 533 39.83 35.59 3.95
C LEU A 533 38.80 35.55 2.80
N ALA A 534 37.56 35.99 3.03
CA ALA A 534 36.47 35.85 2.06
C ALA A 534 36.31 37.06 1.11
N GLY A 535 37.03 38.16 1.32
CA GLY A 535 36.65 39.46 0.74
C GLY A 535 37.76 40.35 0.17
N THR A 536 39.03 39.98 0.20
CA THR A 536 40.10 40.87 -0.25
C THR A 536 41.08 40.18 -1.19
N ALA A 537 41.35 40.84 -2.32
CA ALA A 537 42.49 40.55 -3.17
C ALA A 537 43.77 40.71 -2.35
N LEU A 538 44.21 39.61 -1.73
CA LEU A 538 45.44 39.53 -0.96
C LEU A 538 46.60 39.20 -1.91
N GLU A 539 47.03 40.22 -2.63
CA GLU A 539 48.42 40.31 -3.08
C GLU A 539 49.30 40.53 -1.85
N SER A 540 50.41 39.78 -1.76
CA SER A 540 51.44 39.81 -0.70
C SER A 540 51.14 39.07 0.62
N ARG A 541 51.28 37.73 0.60
CA ARG A 541 52.00 36.91 1.61
C ARG A 541 51.94 35.43 1.21
N GLY A 542 53.12 34.84 1.01
CA GLY A 542 53.31 33.55 0.34
C GLY A 542 53.02 32.30 1.17
N GLU A 543 52.71 32.42 2.46
CA GLU A 543 52.58 31.25 3.37
C GLU A 543 51.13 30.97 3.81
N GLU A 544 50.23 31.97 3.86
CA GLU A 544 48.81 31.75 4.22
C GLU A 544 47.95 31.19 3.07
N LYS A 545 48.42 31.30 1.81
CA LYS A 545 47.75 30.70 0.63
C LYS A 545 47.77 29.17 0.67
N SER A 546 48.80 28.55 1.28
CA SER A 546 48.94 27.10 1.33
C SER A 546 47.92 26.49 2.29
N LEU A 547 47.78 27.09 3.48
CA LEU A 547 46.96 26.52 4.55
C LEU A 547 45.46 26.58 4.23
N TYR A 548 44.97 27.68 3.63
CA TYR A 548 43.56 27.79 3.25
C TYR A 548 43.20 26.85 2.08
N ALA A 549 44.10 26.74 1.08
CA ALA A 549 43.93 25.79 -0.02
C ALA A 549 44.03 24.33 0.45
N GLU A 550 44.90 24.03 1.42
CA GLU A 550 45.03 22.72 2.05
C GLU A 550 43.82 22.37 2.91
N VAL A 551 43.25 23.32 3.65
CA VAL A 551 42.02 23.10 4.43
C VAL A 551 40.83 22.89 3.51
N LEU A 552 40.69 23.67 2.42
CA LEU A 552 39.64 23.44 1.43
C LEU A 552 39.80 22.11 0.70
N ASN A 553 41.04 21.72 0.36
CA ASN A 553 41.34 20.41 -0.23
C ASN A 553 41.08 19.28 0.76
N TYR A 554 41.37 19.46 2.05
CA TYR A 554 41.07 18.48 3.09
C TYR A 554 39.55 18.35 3.30
N VAL A 555 38.80 19.46 3.30
CA VAL A 555 37.34 19.42 3.38
C VAL A 555 36.75 18.76 2.13
N ASN A 556 37.21 19.11 0.93
CA ASN A 556 36.79 18.45 -0.31
C ASN A 556 37.17 16.96 -0.32
N TYR A 557 38.35 16.60 0.18
CA TYR A 557 38.79 15.21 0.33
C TYR A 557 37.93 14.45 1.33
N VAL A 558 37.59 15.05 2.47
CA VAL A 558 36.68 14.45 3.46
C VAL A 558 35.29 14.27 2.87
N VAL A 559 34.76 15.26 2.14
CA VAL A 559 33.49 15.17 1.43
C VAL A 559 33.52 14.04 0.40
N LEU A 560 34.55 14.00 -0.46
CA LEU A 560 34.74 12.95 -1.48
C LEU A 560 34.95 11.58 -0.85
N TYR A 561 35.68 11.48 0.26
CA TYR A 561 35.90 10.26 1.02
C TYR A 561 34.59 9.75 1.63
N TYR A 562 33.78 10.62 2.23
CA TYR A 562 32.46 10.23 2.73
C TYR A 562 31.52 9.85 1.60
N LEU A 563 31.50 10.58 0.46
CA LEU A 563 30.73 10.21 -0.73
C LEU A 563 31.16 8.84 -1.29
N TYR A 564 32.48 8.57 -1.37
CA TYR A 564 33.04 7.28 -1.80
C TYR A 564 32.73 6.14 -0.82
N LYS A 565 32.81 6.41 0.49
CA LYS A 565 32.43 5.44 1.52
C LYS A 565 30.93 5.18 1.51
N ILE A 566 30.10 6.19 1.21
CA ILE A 566 28.65 6.06 1.02
C ILE A 566 28.36 5.24 -0.24
N GLU A 567 29.06 5.45 -1.36
CA GLU A 567 28.96 4.59 -2.55
C GLU A 567 29.31 3.14 -2.21
N ARG A 568 30.39 2.88 -1.45
CA ARG A 568 30.72 1.52 -1.01
C ARG A 568 29.73 0.96 0.01
N VAL A 569 29.15 1.74 0.91
CA VAL A 569 28.12 1.26 1.85
C VAL A 569 26.83 0.91 1.09
N VAL A 570 26.43 1.72 0.11
CA VAL A 570 25.28 1.44 -0.77
C VAL A 570 25.54 0.19 -1.63
N VAL A 571 26.76 0.00 -2.13
CA VAL A 571 27.18 -1.20 -2.90
C VAL A 571 27.29 -2.45 -2.00
N VAL A 572 27.80 -2.33 -0.77
CA VAL A 572 27.91 -3.44 0.19
C VAL A 572 26.53 -3.85 0.72
N MET A 573 25.59 -2.91 0.88
CA MET A 573 24.19 -3.25 1.15
C MET A 573 23.51 -4.02 0.00
N ASP A 574 24.04 -3.95 -1.22
CA ASP A 574 23.54 -4.69 -2.40
C ASP A 574 24.09 -6.13 -2.51
N GLY A 575 25.09 -6.49 -1.69
CA GLY A 575 25.70 -7.82 -1.62
C GLY A 575 25.53 -8.44 -0.24
N GLY A 576 24.34 -8.97 0.08
CA GLY A 576 24.04 -9.46 1.42
C GLY A 576 25.01 -10.49 1.99
N ARG A 577 25.72 -10.11 3.06
CA ARG A 577 25.84 -10.75 4.39
C ARG A 577 26.92 -9.97 5.18
N VAL A 578 26.53 -9.31 6.27
CA VAL A 578 27.48 -9.06 7.36
C VAL A 578 27.55 -10.38 8.14
N ALA A 579 28.57 -11.18 7.87
CA ALA A 579 29.03 -12.14 8.85
C ALA A 579 29.96 -11.37 9.79
N GLU A 580 29.55 -11.25 11.05
CA GLU A 580 30.51 -11.03 12.14
C GLU A 580 31.34 -12.31 12.24
N ASP A 581 32.52 -12.31 11.64
CA ASP A 581 33.55 -13.30 11.94
C ASP A 581 34.88 -12.56 12.02
N GLU A 582 35.42 -12.49 13.24
CA GLU A 582 36.71 -11.88 13.55
C GLU A 582 37.83 -12.85 13.16
N SER A 583 38.35 -12.76 11.94
CA SER A 583 39.65 -13.35 11.58
C SER A 583 40.38 -12.55 10.48
N PRO A 584 41.73 -12.64 10.38
CA PRO A 584 42.59 -11.51 10.00
C PRO A 584 42.56 -11.10 8.52
N ARG A 585 42.62 -9.77 8.31
CA ARG A 585 42.46 -9.02 7.05
C ARG A 585 43.72 -8.94 6.16
N GLU A 586 44.40 -10.03 5.83
CA GLU A 586 45.64 -9.90 5.01
C GLU A 586 45.54 -10.29 3.53
N ASP A 587 44.54 -11.05 3.07
CA ASP A 587 44.57 -11.59 1.69
C ASP A 587 43.64 -10.92 0.66
N LEU A 588 42.92 -9.85 1.02
CA LEU A 588 42.04 -9.13 0.08
C LEU A 588 42.71 -7.94 -0.65
N ALA A 589 44.00 -7.67 -0.39
CA ALA A 589 44.70 -6.52 -0.97
C ALA A 589 45.30 -6.76 -2.38
N ALA A 590 45.27 -7.99 -2.91
CA ALA A 590 46.04 -8.33 -4.11
C ALA A 590 45.27 -8.19 -5.44
N LYS A 591 43.96 -7.92 -5.43
CA LYS A 591 43.17 -7.78 -6.66
C LYS A 591 42.08 -6.72 -6.49
N GLU A 592 42.43 -5.47 -6.76
CA GLU A 592 41.68 -4.53 -7.61
C GLU A 592 42.14 -3.08 -7.39
N ASP A 593 42.21 -2.39 -8.53
CA ASP A 593 42.16 -0.94 -8.71
C ASP A 593 43.45 -0.12 -8.47
N SER A 594 44.05 0.31 -9.60
CA SER A 594 45.09 1.35 -9.70
C SER A 594 44.70 2.65 -8.98
N SER A 595 43.41 2.87 -8.72
CA SER A 595 42.88 4.04 -8.03
C SER A 595 43.12 3.98 -6.51
N LEU A 596 43.12 2.78 -5.90
CA LEU A 596 43.37 2.59 -4.46
C LEU A 596 44.84 2.82 -4.10
N ALA A 597 45.75 2.37 -4.96
CA ALA A 597 47.19 2.61 -4.78
C ALA A 597 47.54 4.11 -4.88
N LYS A 598 46.81 4.85 -5.72
CA LYS A 598 46.96 6.31 -5.88
C LYS A 598 46.43 7.07 -4.65
N LEU A 599 45.27 6.65 -4.12
CA LEU A 599 44.68 7.21 -2.89
C LEU A 599 45.49 6.88 -1.63
N LEU A 600 46.05 5.67 -1.51
CA LEU A 600 46.94 5.30 -0.41
C LEU A 600 48.28 6.05 -0.46
N ALA A 601 48.75 6.40 -1.66
CA ALA A 601 49.92 7.26 -1.83
C ALA A 601 49.62 8.71 -1.43
N GLU A 602 48.43 9.23 -1.75
CA GLU A 602 47.95 10.54 -1.31
C GLU A 602 47.67 10.59 0.21
N GLU A 603 47.14 9.52 0.80
CA GLU A 603 46.93 9.39 2.24
C GLU A 603 48.25 9.38 3.02
N ARG A 604 49.30 8.74 2.48
CA ARG A 604 50.66 8.81 3.04
C ARG A 604 51.28 10.20 2.91
N ALA A 605 51.01 10.92 1.83
CA ALA A 605 51.45 12.31 1.66
C ALA A 605 50.76 13.24 2.67
N VAL A 606 49.49 12.99 3.01
CA VAL A 606 48.73 13.74 4.04
C VAL A 606 49.11 13.34 5.46
N GLY A 607 49.49 12.07 5.71
CA GLY A 607 50.03 11.63 7.00
C GLY A 607 51.30 12.39 7.39
N SER A 608 52.16 12.70 6.41
CA SER A 608 53.34 13.56 6.58
C SER A 608 53.01 15.03 6.89
N LEU A 609 51.79 15.50 6.55
CA LEU A 609 51.31 16.86 6.83
C LEU A 609 50.67 16.98 8.23
N LYS A 610 50.32 15.87 8.88
CA LYS A 610 49.82 15.86 10.27
C LYS A 610 50.94 15.99 11.32
N GLU A 611 52.19 15.71 10.93
CA GLU A 611 53.36 15.73 11.82
C GLU A 611 54.16 17.05 11.74
N LYS A 612 53.90 17.89 10.74
CA LYS A 612 54.38 19.28 10.65
C LYS A 612 53.30 20.23 11.11
#